data_AF-A0A1X7TYP9-F1
#
_entry.id   AF-A0A1X7TYP9-F1
#
_cell.length_a   1.000
_cell.length_b   1.000
_cell.length_c   1.000
_cell.angle_alpha   90.00
_cell.angle_beta   90.00
_cell.angle_gamma   90.00
#
_symmetry.space_group_name_H-M   'P 1'
#
loop_
_entity.id
_entity.type
_entity.pdbx_description
1 polymer ?
#
loop_
_entity_poly.entity_id
_entity_poly.type
_entity_poly.pdbx_seq_one_letter_code
_entity_poly.pdbx_strand_id
1 'polypeptide(L)'
;MLWAAFCLAFFAFLRAGEFTCPSWASFDESGMLAVGDVAVDSHSNPSYLSVRLKRSKGDPFALGITLYVGRSFGKLCAVSAVLAYLAVRPRTPGPFFIFQDGNVLSRHRLVSELSTALRSIGLDPSHYKGHSFRIGAASAAARAGLNDLLIQTLGRWKSAAFQSYIRTSREQICSVAPRLLI
;
A
#
# COMPACT_ATOMS: atom_id res chain seq x y z
N MET A 1 -5.69 -12.91 3.63
CA MET A 1 -6.19 -11.57 3.24
C MET A 1 -5.33 -10.43 3.82
N LEU A 2 -5.23 -10.25 5.15
CA LEU A 2 -4.52 -9.09 5.74
C LEU A 2 -3.08 -8.89 5.24
N TRP A 3 -2.33 -9.96 5.07
CA TRP A 3 -0.97 -9.90 4.50
C TRP A 3 -0.95 -9.24 3.11
N ALA A 4 -1.88 -9.61 2.24
CA ALA A 4 -2.03 -9.00 0.92
C ALA A 4 -2.39 -7.52 1.01
N ALA A 5 -3.31 -7.15 1.92
CA ALA A 5 -3.69 -5.77 2.15
C ALA A 5 -2.51 -4.92 2.64
N PHE A 6 -1.72 -5.42 3.60
CA PHE A 6 -0.55 -4.71 4.13
C PHE A 6 0.56 -4.58 3.11
N CYS A 7 0.92 -5.66 2.40
CA CYS A 7 1.92 -5.61 1.35
C CYS A 7 1.51 -4.66 0.22
N LEU A 8 0.27 -4.76 -0.26
CA LEU A 8 -0.21 -3.89 -1.32
C LEU A 8 -0.22 -2.43 -0.87
N ALA A 9 -0.75 -2.14 0.32
CA ALA A 9 -0.79 -0.78 0.85
C ALA A 9 0.59 -0.15 1.00
N PHE A 10 1.58 -0.93 1.45
CA PHE A 10 2.96 -0.48 1.58
C PHE A 10 3.61 -0.24 0.22
N PHE A 11 3.68 -1.26 -0.65
CA PHE A 11 4.43 -1.17 -1.91
C PHE A 11 3.76 -0.28 -2.96
N ALA A 12 2.44 -0.08 -2.91
CA ALA A 12 1.72 0.87 -3.77
C ALA A 12 1.48 2.24 -3.12
N PHE A 13 2.07 2.52 -1.95
CA PHE A 13 1.94 3.81 -1.24
C PHE A 13 0.48 4.24 -1.03
N LEU A 14 -0.40 3.28 -0.72
CA LEU A 14 -1.84 3.52 -0.66
C LEU A 14 -2.23 4.25 0.63
N ARG A 15 -3.22 5.11 0.51
CA ARG A 15 -3.98 5.59 1.68
C ARG A 15 -4.94 4.50 2.12
N ALA A 16 -5.23 4.38 3.42
CA ALA A 16 -6.21 3.41 3.92
C ALA A 16 -7.53 3.44 3.14
N GLY A 17 -8.08 4.62 2.87
CA GLY A 17 -9.33 4.77 2.12
C GLY A 17 -9.28 4.33 0.65
N GLU A 18 -8.10 4.09 0.07
CA GLU A 18 -7.96 3.65 -1.33
C GLU A 18 -8.13 2.13 -1.48
N PHE A 19 -8.08 1.35 -0.39
CA PHE A 19 -8.21 -0.11 -0.43
C PHE A 19 -9.13 -0.69 0.65
N THR A 20 -9.75 0.15 1.47
CA THR A 20 -10.76 -0.27 2.47
C THR A 20 -12.17 0.12 2.02
N CYS A 21 -13.16 -0.70 2.39
CA CYS A 21 -14.57 -0.41 2.17
C CYS A 21 -15.30 -0.32 3.53
N PRO A 22 -16.13 0.71 3.80
CA PRO A 22 -16.81 0.86 5.09
C PRO A 22 -17.75 -0.30 5.41
N SER A 23 -18.56 -0.71 4.43
CA SER A 23 -19.53 -1.81 4.53
C SER A 23 -19.98 -2.24 3.13
N TRP A 24 -20.61 -3.40 3.01
CA TRP A 24 -21.24 -3.84 1.75
C TRP A 24 -22.30 -2.85 1.24
N ALA A 25 -23.15 -2.32 2.13
CA ALA A 25 -24.19 -1.37 1.76
C ALA A 25 -23.64 -0.02 1.27
N SER A 26 -22.40 0.32 1.66
CA SER A 26 -21.73 1.54 1.26
C SER A 26 -20.75 1.33 0.09
N PHE A 27 -20.68 0.12 -0.48
CA PHE A 27 -19.78 -0.15 -1.58
C PHE A 27 -20.26 0.54 -2.85
N ASP A 28 -19.39 1.36 -3.43
CA ASP A 28 -19.59 2.05 -4.70
C ASP A 28 -18.44 1.68 -5.63
N GLU A 29 -18.73 0.85 -6.64
CA GLU A 29 -17.73 0.39 -7.60
C GLU A 29 -17.14 1.54 -8.43
N SER A 30 -17.82 2.68 -8.57
CA SER A 30 -17.31 3.82 -9.32
C SER A 30 -16.16 4.56 -8.60
N GLY A 31 -16.07 4.40 -7.27
CA GLY A 31 -15.08 5.10 -6.44
C GLY A 31 -14.19 4.21 -5.59
N MET A 32 -14.60 2.98 -5.31
CA MET A 32 -13.89 2.05 -4.42
C MET A 32 -13.18 0.95 -5.21
N LEU A 33 -12.09 0.45 -4.63
CA LEU A 33 -11.29 -0.62 -5.22
C LEU A 33 -12.08 -1.94 -5.27
N ALA A 34 -12.36 -2.40 -6.49
CA ALA A 34 -13.07 -3.64 -6.77
C ALA A 34 -12.10 -4.74 -7.26
N VAL A 35 -12.61 -5.98 -7.35
CA VAL A 35 -11.84 -7.12 -7.88
C VAL A 35 -11.30 -6.87 -9.30
N GLY A 36 -12.11 -6.24 -10.16
CA GLY A 36 -11.73 -5.95 -11.55
C GLY A 36 -10.70 -4.84 -11.72
N ASP A 37 -10.38 -4.10 -10.66
CA ASP A 37 -9.39 -3.02 -10.69
C ASP A 37 -7.95 -3.52 -10.49
N VAL A 38 -7.77 -4.81 -10.23
CA VAL A 38 -6.46 -5.41 -9.98
C VAL A 38 -6.19 -6.48 -11.04
N ALA A 39 -5.07 -6.34 -11.73
CA ALA A 39 -4.65 -7.26 -12.78
C ALA A 39 -3.14 -7.56 -12.68
N VAL A 40 -2.73 -8.62 -13.36
CA VAL A 40 -1.32 -9.01 -13.54
C VAL A 40 -0.98 -9.00 -15.02
N ASP A 41 0.30 -8.81 -15.32
CA ASP A 41 0.83 -8.82 -16.68
C ASP A 41 0.84 -10.20 -17.34
N SER A 42 1.00 -11.25 -16.54
CA SER A 42 1.03 -12.64 -17.00
C SER A 42 0.37 -13.56 -16.00
N HIS A 43 -0.33 -14.59 -16.49
CA HIS A 43 -0.96 -15.61 -15.63
C HIS A 43 0.03 -16.66 -15.14
N SER A 44 1.08 -16.96 -15.92
CA SER A 44 2.04 -18.03 -15.61
C SER A 44 3.22 -17.52 -14.78
N ASN A 45 3.72 -16.31 -15.08
CA ASN A 45 4.81 -15.69 -14.34
C ASN A 45 4.60 -14.17 -14.18
N PRO A 46 3.68 -13.76 -13.28
CA PRO A 46 3.41 -12.35 -13.01
C PRO A 46 4.68 -11.60 -12.57
N SER A 47 5.08 -10.58 -13.33
CA SER A 47 6.21 -9.69 -13.01
C SER A 47 5.75 -8.44 -12.26
N TYR A 48 4.50 -8.01 -12.44
CA TYR A 48 3.91 -6.90 -11.68
C TYR A 48 2.40 -7.03 -11.49
N LEU A 49 1.88 -6.27 -10.52
CA LEU A 49 0.45 -6.00 -10.37
C LEU A 49 0.14 -4.59 -10.88
N SER A 50 -0.95 -4.44 -11.62
CA SER A 50 -1.56 -3.14 -11.88
C SER A 50 -2.78 -2.95 -10.99
N VAL A 51 -2.90 -1.78 -10.36
CA VAL A 51 -4.04 -1.40 -9.51
C VAL A 51 -4.64 -0.10 -10.01
N ARG A 52 -5.88 -0.15 -10.49
CA ARG A 52 -6.64 1.01 -10.94
C ARG A 52 -7.35 1.65 -9.76
N LEU A 53 -6.88 2.84 -9.37
CA LEU A 53 -7.63 3.69 -8.45
C LEU A 53 -8.52 4.60 -9.26
N LYS A 54 -9.83 4.48 -9.09
CA LYS A 54 -10.84 5.27 -9.81
C LYS A 54 -10.95 6.69 -9.27
N ARG A 55 -10.78 6.86 -7.96
CA ARG A 55 -10.74 8.16 -7.29
C ARG A 55 -9.53 8.25 -6.38
N SER A 56 -8.98 9.46 -6.25
CA SER A 56 -7.94 9.73 -5.26
C SER A 56 -8.15 11.11 -4.63
N LYS A 57 -7.63 11.30 -3.41
CA LYS A 57 -7.64 12.60 -2.75
C LYS A 57 -6.80 13.58 -3.57
N GLY A 58 -7.47 14.51 -4.26
CA GLY A 58 -6.84 15.50 -5.13
C GLY A 58 -7.10 15.30 -6.64
N ASP A 59 -7.97 14.36 -7.00
CA ASP A 59 -8.47 14.15 -8.37
C ASP A 59 -9.92 14.65 -8.48
N PRO A 60 -10.14 15.95 -8.74
CA PRO A 60 -11.47 16.54 -8.81
C PRO A 60 -12.29 16.03 -10.00
N PHE A 61 -11.64 15.46 -11.01
CA PHE A 61 -12.28 14.99 -12.25
C PHE A 61 -12.48 13.47 -12.29
N ALA A 62 -12.07 12.75 -11.24
CA ALA A 62 -12.17 11.29 -11.15
C ALA A 62 -11.57 10.56 -12.38
N LEU A 63 -10.51 11.12 -12.97
CA LEU A 63 -9.76 10.46 -14.04
C LEU A 63 -9.10 9.17 -13.51
N GLY A 64 -8.74 9.20 -12.23
CA GLY A 64 -8.03 8.19 -11.47
C GLY A 64 -6.65 7.86 -12.05
N ILE A 65 -6.03 6.81 -11.51
CA ILE A 65 -4.64 6.46 -11.83
C ILE A 65 -4.43 4.95 -11.76
N THR A 66 -3.59 4.41 -12.63
CA THR A 66 -3.10 3.04 -12.53
C THR A 66 -1.74 3.03 -11.85
N LEU A 67 -1.63 2.25 -10.79
CA LEU A 67 -0.38 2.01 -10.07
C LEU A 67 0.21 0.69 -10.52
N TYR A 68 1.54 0.63 -10.62
CA TYR A 68 2.26 -0.59 -10.94
C TYR A 68 3.12 -1.00 -9.75
N VAL A 69 3.02 -2.25 -9.34
CA VAL A 69 3.79 -2.82 -8.24
C VAL A 69 4.57 -4.02 -8.75
N GLY A 70 5.88 -3.84 -8.89
CA GLY A 70 6.78 -4.91 -9.32
C GLY A 70 6.86 -6.04 -8.30
N ARG A 71 7.11 -7.25 -8.80
CA ARG A 71 7.41 -8.42 -7.96
C ARG A 71 8.73 -8.20 -7.24
N SER A 72 8.70 -8.27 -5.91
CA SER A 72 9.90 -8.25 -5.06
C SER A 72 10.34 -9.67 -4.69
N PHE A 73 11.55 -9.78 -4.14
CA PHE A 73 12.12 -11.03 -3.65
C PHE A 73 11.74 -11.29 -2.19
N GLY A 74 11.54 -12.57 -1.84
CA GLY A 74 11.30 -13.02 -0.46
C GLY A 74 9.84 -12.91 0.01
N LYS A 75 9.64 -12.91 1.33
CA LYS A 75 8.31 -12.99 1.97
C LYS A 75 7.48 -11.71 1.81
N LEU A 76 8.12 -10.55 1.69
CA LEU A 76 7.47 -9.24 1.53
C LEU A 76 7.28 -8.91 0.05
N CYS A 77 6.27 -9.54 -0.57
CA CYS A 77 5.98 -9.38 -1.99
C CYS A 77 4.48 -9.16 -2.23
N ALA A 78 4.11 -7.95 -2.68
CA ALA A 78 2.72 -7.61 -2.95
C ALA A 78 2.11 -8.51 -4.04
N VAL A 79 2.86 -8.79 -5.11
CA VAL A 79 2.46 -9.71 -6.19
C VAL A 79 2.10 -11.07 -5.63
N SER A 80 3.03 -11.71 -4.92
CA SER A 80 2.80 -13.04 -4.34
C SER A 80 1.67 -13.04 -3.30
N ALA A 81 1.61 -12.01 -2.45
CA ALA A 81 0.60 -11.91 -1.40
C ALA A 81 -0.82 -11.73 -1.96
N VAL A 82 -0.99 -10.88 -2.98
CA VAL A 82 -2.28 -10.66 -3.64
C VAL A 82 -2.71 -11.90 -4.41
N LEU A 83 -1.81 -12.58 -5.12
CA LEU A 83 -2.14 -13.83 -5.81
C LEU A 83 -2.58 -14.93 -4.85
N ALA A 84 -1.85 -15.10 -3.74
CA ALA A 84 -2.22 -16.04 -2.69
C ALA A 84 -3.58 -15.70 -2.07
N TYR A 85 -3.90 -14.41 -1.93
CA TYR A 85 -5.23 -13.98 -1.50
C TYR A 85 -6.31 -14.28 -2.54
N LEU A 86 -6.09 -13.96 -3.82
CA LEU A 86 -7.06 -14.23 -4.90
C LEU A 86 -7.38 -15.72 -5.05
N ALA A 87 -6.42 -16.60 -4.77
CA ALA A 87 -6.62 -18.05 -4.79
C ALA A 87 -7.66 -18.55 -3.77
N VAL A 88 -7.81 -17.84 -2.63
CA VAL A 88 -8.73 -18.21 -1.54
C VAL A 88 -9.88 -17.23 -1.36
N ARG A 89 -9.89 -16.11 -2.09
CA ARG A 89 -10.94 -15.10 -2.04
C ARG A 89 -12.23 -15.68 -2.63
N PRO A 90 -13.40 -15.48 -2.00
CA PRO A 90 -14.69 -15.79 -2.63
C PRO A 90 -14.81 -15.12 -4.00
N ARG A 91 -15.39 -15.82 -5.00
CA ARG A 91 -15.57 -15.30 -6.36
C ARG A 91 -16.77 -14.35 -6.50
N THR A 92 -17.04 -13.57 -5.46
CA THR A 92 -18.11 -12.58 -5.45
C THR A 92 -17.61 -11.24 -6.03
N PRO A 93 -18.43 -10.55 -6.84
CA PRO A 93 -18.17 -9.17 -7.21
C PRO A 93 -18.07 -8.25 -5.99
N GLY A 94 -17.55 -7.05 -6.20
CA GLY A 94 -17.52 -6.00 -5.17
C GLY A 94 -16.13 -5.69 -4.62
N PRO A 95 -16.02 -5.29 -3.33
CA PRO A 95 -14.79 -4.83 -2.72
C PRO A 95 -13.61 -5.78 -2.92
N PHE A 96 -12.42 -5.24 -3.15
CA PHE A 96 -11.24 -6.06 -3.38
C PHE A 96 -10.91 -6.96 -2.19
N PHE A 97 -10.81 -6.38 -0.99
CA PHE A 97 -10.46 -7.09 0.25
C PHE A 97 -11.70 -7.50 1.06
N ILE A 98 -11.92 -8.81 1.14
CA ILE A 98 -13.00 -9.46 1.87
C ILE A 98 -12.35 -10.56 2.74
N PHE A 99 -12.76 -10.63 3.99
CA PHE A 99 -12.35 -11.69 4.91
C PHE A 99 -13.05 -13.02 4.57
N GLN A 100 -12.55 -14.13 5.13
CA GLN A 100 -13.16 -15.45 4.94
C GLN A 100 -14.59 -15.52 5.51
N ASP A 101 -14.89 -14.69 6.52
CA ASP A 101 -16.22 -14.52 7.11
C ASP A 101 -17.19 -13.72 6.22
N GLY A 102 -16.76 -13.29 5.02
CA GLY A 102 -17.56 -12.49 4.08
C GLY A 102 -17.62 -11.00 4.38
N ASN A 103 -17.03 -10.53 5.48
CA ASN A 103 -17.00 -9.11 5.82
C ASN A 103 -15.93 -8.37 5.00
N VAL A 104 -16.23 -7.12 4.66
CA VAL A 104 -15.28 -6.23 3.96
C VAL A 104 -14.17 -5.75 4.90
N LEU A 105 -13.00 -5.43 4.34
CA LEU A 105 -11.95 -4.76 5.09
C LEU A 105 -12.28 -3.27 5.26
N SER A 106 -12.86 -2.92 6.41
CA SER A 106 -13.08 -1.52 6.80
C SER A 106 -11.80 -0.88 7.35
N ARG A 107 -11.74 0.46 7.33
CA ARG A 107 -10.61 1.20 7.91
C ARG A 107 -10.46 0.95 9.42
N HIS A 108 -11.58 0.80 10.13
CA HIS A 108 -11.56 0.46 11.55
C HIS A 108 -10.94 -0.92 11.77
N ARG A 109 -11.41 -1.93 11.02
CA ARG A 109 -10.86 -3.29 11.12
C ARG A 109 -9.38 -3.32 10.73
N LEU A 110 -8.99 -2.65 9.65
CA LEU A 110 -7.59 -2.49 9.26
C LEU A 110 -6.70 -2.00 10.42
N VAL A 111 -7.11 -0.94 11.11
CA VAL A 111 -6.33 -0.36 12.22
C VAL A 111 -6.33 -1.28 13.44
N SER A 112 -7.45 -1.94 13.73
CA SER A 112 -7.55 -2.92 14.82
C SER A 112 -6.61 -4.12 14.60
N GLU A 113 -6.63 -4.69 13.40
CA GLU A 113 -5.79 -5.83 13.01
C GLU A 113 -4.30 -5.45 13.01
N LEU A 114 -3.97 -4.27 12.48
CA LEU A 114 -2.60 -3.72 12.56
C LEU A 114 -2.16 -3.55 14.02
N SER A 115 -3.02 -3.01 14.88
CA SER A 115 -2.69 -2.82 16.29
C SER A 115 -2.45 -4.14 17.01
N THR A 116 -3.26 -5.16 16.69
CA THR A 116 -3.09 -6.51 17.24
C THR A 116 -1.77 -7.13 16.80
N ALA A 117 -1.44 -7.03 15.51
CA ALA A 117 -0.18 -7.53 14.96
C ALA A 117 1.07 -6.80 15.52
N LEU A 118 0.95 -5.51 15.86
CA LEU A 118 2.05 -4.76 16.49
C LEU A 118 2.25 -5.15 17.95
N ARG A 119 1.16 -5.32 18.71
CA ARG A 119 1.24 -5.77 20.11
C ARG A 119 1.86 -7.15 20.24
N SER A 120 1.56 -8.07 19.30
CA SER A 120 2.11 -9.42 19.34
C SER A 120 3.63 -9.47 19.17
N ILE A 121 4.24 -8.40 18.65
CA ILE A 121 5.69 -8.25 18.53
C ILE A 121 6.27 -7.22 19.50
N GLY A 122 5.50 -6.79 20.51
CA GLY A 122 5.95 -5.87 21.56
C GLY A 122 6.07 -4.40 21.15
N LEU A 123 5.46 -4.00 20.02
CA LEU A 123 5.45 -2.60 19.58
C LEU A 123 4.18 -1.88 20.07
N ASP A 124 4.32 -0.60 20.45
CA ASP A 124 3.18 0.25 20.81
C ASP A 124 2.39 0.68 19.56
N PRO A 125 1.12 0.27 19.41
CA PRO A 125 0.28 0.65 18.28
C PRO A 125 -0.09 2.14 18.26
N SER A 126 0.08 2.89 19.35
CA SER A 126 -0.29 4.30 19.41
C SER A 126 0.38 5.14 18.31
N HIS A 127 1.61 4.74 17.93
CA HIS A 127 2.43 5.34 16.88
C HIS A 127 2.03 4.95 15.44
N TYR A 128 1.11 4.01 15.27
CA TYR A 128 0.75 3.47 13.96
C TYR A 128 -0.73 3.70 13.67
N LYS A 129 -1.02 4.25 12.48
CA LYS A 129 -2.37 4.56 11.99
C LYS A 129 -2.51 4.07 10.56
N GLY A 130 -3.71 4.12 9.99
CA GLY A 130 -3.94 3.71 8.60
C GLY A 130 -3.09 4.45 7.55
N HIS A 131 -2.53 5.64 7.85
CA HIS A 131 -1.61 6.35 6.97
C HIS A 131 -0.15 5.89 7.09
N SER A 132 0.19 5.09 8.11
CA SER A 132 1.56 4.64 8.39
C SER A 132 2.13 3.78 7.26
N PHE A 133 1.32 3.06 6.49
CA PHE A 133 1.79 2.32 5.31
C PHE A 133 2.44 3.25 4.29
N ARG A 134 1.75 4.33 3.94
CA ARG A 134 2.21 5.30 2.96
C ARG A 134 3.39 6.14 3.43
N ILE A 135 3.37 6.57 4.69
CA ILE A 135 4.50 7.27 5.33
C ILE A 135 5.72 6.35 5.36
N GLY A 136 5.55 5.13 5.89
CA GLY A 136 6.62 4.14 6.01
C GLY A 136 7.21 3.73 4.66
N ALA A 137 6.38 3.63 3.62
CA ALA A 137 6.85 3.36 2.26
C ALA A 137 7.76 4.48 1.72
N ALA A 138 7.39 5.76 1.94
CA ALA A 138 8.25 6.89 1.57
C ALA A 138 9.56 6.92 2.37
N SER A 139 9.50 6.72 3.68
CA SER A 139 10.72 6.65 4.50
C SER A 139 11.61 5.46 4.07
N ALA A 140 11.02 4.33 3.67
CA ALA A 140 11.76 3.17 3.18
C ALA A 140 12.39 3.41 1.81
N ALA A 141 11.68 4.06 0.89
CA ALA A 141 12.22 4.43 -0.42
C ALA A 141 13.39 5.42 -0.29
N ALA A 142 13.27 6.43 0.57
CA ALA A 142 14.36 7.37 0.86
C ALA A 142 15.60 6.65 1.41
N ARG A 143 15.41 5.71 2.34
CA ARG A 143 16.50 4.89 2.88
C ARG A 143 17.16 3.99 1.83
N ALA A 144 16.38 3.53 0.86
CA ALA A 144 16.88 2.77 -0.28
C ALA A 144 17.59 3.65 -1.34
N GLY A 145 17.71 4.97 -1.10
CA GLY A 145 18.42 5.89 -1.98
C GLY A 145 17.63 6.31 -3.22
N LEU A 146 16.31 6.10 -3.24
CA LEU A 146 15.48 6.63 -4.31
C LEU A 146 15.45 8.15 -4.23
N ASN A 147 15.50 8.80 -5.39
CA ASN A 147 15.40 10.26 -5.46
C ASN A 147 14.00 10.75 -5.07
N ASP A 148 13.95 12.01 -4.62
CA ASP A 148 12.74 12.69 -4.18
C ASP A 148 11.63 12.69 -5.24
N LEU A 149 11.96 12.88 -6.52
CA LEU A 149 11.00 12.89 -7.62
C LEU A 149 10.29 11.53 -7.77
N LEU A 150 11.02 10.43 -7.65
CA LEU A 150 10.46 9.09 -7.72
C LEU A 150 9.58 8.80 -6.50
N ILE A 151 10.02 9.16 -5.30
CA ILE A 151 9.22 9.01 -4.07
C ILE A 151 7.93 9.82 -4.16
N GLN A 152 8.04 11.05 -4.65
CA GLN A 152 6.90 11.94 -4.88
C GLN A 152 5.91 11.33 -5.88
N THR A 153 6.42 10.78 -6.98
CA THR A 153 5.63 10.07 -8.00
C THR A 153 4.91 8.85 -7.42
N LEU A 154 5.63 7.95 -6.76
CA LEU A 154 5.10 6.72 -6.16
C LEU A 154 4.00 7.02 -5.15
N GLY A 155 4.25 8.01 -4.29
CA GLY A 155 3.25 8.44 -3.35
C GLY A 155 2.18 9.33 -3.96
N ARG A 156 2.33 9.91 -5.14
CA ARG A 156 1.36 10.86 -5.71
C ARG A 156 1.17 12.08 -4.79
N TRP A 157 2.28 12.65 -4.31
CA TRP A 157 2.26 13.92 -3.58
C TRP A 157 2.38 15.09 -4.55
N LYS A 158 1.43 16.04 -4.50
CA LYS A 158 1.48 17.24 -5.34
C LYS A 158 2.53 18.27 -4.89
N SER A 159 2.99 18.17 -3.64
CA SER A 159 3.97 19.07 -3.04
C SER A 159 5.05 18.28 -2.28
N ALA A 160 6.07 18.99 -1.82
CA ALA A 160 7.14 18.46 -0.98
C ALA A 160 6.69 18.02 0.43
N ALA A 161 5.38 17.93 0.71
CA ALA A 161 4.84 17.50 2.00
C ALA A 161 5.31 16.09 2.43
N PHE A 162 5.82 15.26 1.52
CA PHE A 162 6.39 13.96 1.85
C PHE A 162 7.74 14.05 2.58
N GLN A 163 8.47 15.15 2.41
CA GLN A 163 9.79 15.33 3.03
C GLN A 163 9.68 15.37 4.56
N SER A 164 8.57 15.87 5.13
CA SER A 164 8.34 15.86 6.59
C SER A 164 8.17 14.44 7.16
N TYR A 165 7.91 13.45 6.30
CA TYR A 165 7.80 12.04 6.69
C TYR A 165 9.14 11.28 6.57
N ILE A 166 10.10 11.82 5.84
CA ILE A 166 11.42 11.21 5.68
C ILE A 166 12.28 11.67 6.84
N ARG A 167 12.67 10.71 7.70
CA ARG A 167 13.62 10.95 8.79
C ARG A 167 14.97 10.41 8.38
N THR A 168 15.96 11.29 8.30
CA THR A 168 17.35 10.89 8.06
C THR A 168 17.98 10.48 9.39
N SER A 169 18.35 9.21 9.49
CA SER A 169 19.06 8.69 10.67
C SER A 169 20.50 9.22 10.74
N ARG A 170 21.10 9.19 11.93
CA ARG A 170 22.51 9.55 12.12
C ARG A 170 23.42 8.69 11.24
N GLU A 171 23.10 7.41 11.12
CA GLU A 171 23.85 6.43 10.33
C GLU A 171 23.85 6.82 8.85
N GLN A 172 22.69 7.25 8.32
CA GLN A 172 22.61 7.75 6.94
C GLN A 172 23.47 8.99 6.74
N ILE A 173 23.44 9.95 7.67
CA ILE A 173 24.26 11.17 7.60
C ILE A 173 25.75 10.80 7.63
N CYS A 174 26.18 9.95 8.56
CA CYS A 174 27.56 9.49 8.67
C CYS A 174 28.04 8.71 7.44
N SER A 175 27.12 8.03 6.72
CA SER A 175 27.47 7.29 5.50
C SER A 175 27.79 8.18 4.29
N VAL A 176 27.51 9.49 4.36
CA VAL A 176 27.74 10.41 3.25
C VAL A 176 29.21 10.69 3.03
N ALA A 177 29.98 11.03 4.07
CA ALA A 177 31.37 11.44 3.93
C ALA A 177 32.25 10.39 3.19
N PRO A 178 32.15 9.08 3.49
CA PRO A 178 32.88 8.06 2.73
C PRO A 178 32.51 7.96 1.25
N ARG A 179 31.29 8.35 0.86
CA ARG A 179 30.81 8.31 -0.54
C ARG A 179 31.26 9.51 -1.37
N LEU A 180 31.73 10.58 -0.73
CA LEU A 180 32.22 11.79 -1.40
C LEU A 180 33.70 11.68 -1.81
N LEU A 181 34.40 10.65 -1.33
CA LEU A 181 35.75 10.33 -1.75
C LEU A 181 35.66 9.55 -3.06
N ILE A 182 35.53 10.29 -4.16
CA ILE A 182 35.71 9.80 -5.53
C ILE A 182 37.18 9.95 -5.88
#